data_AF-A0A0J7XP92-F1
#
_entry.id   AF-A0A0J7XP92-F1
#
_cell.length_a   1.000
_cell.length_b   1.000
_cell.length_c   1.000
_cell.angle_alpha   90.00
_cell.angle_beta   90.00
_cell.angle_gamma   90.00
#
_symmetry.space_group_name_H-M   'P 1'
#
loop_
_entity.id
_entity.type
_entity.pdbx_description
1 polymer ?
#
loop_
_entity_poly.entity_id
_entity_poly.type
_entity_poly.pdbx_seq_one_letter_code
_entity_poly.pdbx_strand_id
1 'polypeptide(L)'
;MPVQCRTQSGLRDDGEISDISTEGCCLRMRGLYFRVGSRLIIRPKGLEGMPGVVRWVSADLAGVEFDRPIYGPVLDHLALTHAVPQQA
;
A
#
# COMPACT_ATOMS: atom_id res chain seq x y z
N MET A 1 -5.62 -5.92 -3.54
CA MET A 1 -5.03 -5.37 -4.80
C MET A 1 -3.53 -5.61 -4.82
N PRO A 2 -2.94 -6.28 -5.83
CA PRO A 2 -1.50 -6.57 -5.85
C PRO A 2 -0.66 -5.30 -6.00
N VAL A 3 0.45 -5.22 -5.25
CA VAL A 3 1.38 -4.09 -5.27
C VAL A 3 2.82 -4.56 -5.18
N GLN A 4 3.74 -3.78 -5.75
CA GLN A 4 5.16 -3.91 -5.46
C GLN A 4 5.58 -2.86 -4.44
N CYS A 5 6.20 -3.30 -3.36
CA CYS A 5 6.76 -2.46 -2.32
C CYS A 5 8.27 -2.38 -2.51
N ARG A 6 8.84 -1.17 -2.39
CA ARG A 6 10.29 -0.96 -2.42
C ARG A 6 10.74 -0.20 -1.18
N THR A 7 11.66 -0.78 -0.41
CA THR A 7 12.27 -0.13 0.75
C THR A 7 13.35 0.87 0.34
N GLN A 8 13.76 1.74 1.27
CA GLN A 8 14.89 2.65 1.06
C GLN A 8 16.23 1.91 0.80
N SER A 9 16.40 0.70 1.34
CA SER A 9 17.58 -0.14 1.07
C SER A 9 17.60 -0.73 -0.34
N GLY A 10 16.56 -0.49 -1.16
CA GLY A 10 16.44 -1.00 -2.52
C GLY A 10 15.79 -2.37 -2.62
N LEU A 11 15.46 -3.00 -1.49
CA LEU A 11 14.79 -4.29 -1.43
C LEU A 11 13.37 -4.18 -1.97
N ARG A 12 12.95 -5.18 -2.74
CA ARG A 12 11.62 -5.24 -3.37
C ARG A 12 10.88 -6.44 -2.85
N ASP A 13 9.59 -6.27 -2.63
CA ASP A 13 8.68 -7.34 -2.25
C ASP A 13 7.32 -7.13 -2.88
N ASP A 14 6.63 -8.23 -3.14
CA ASP A 14 5.27 -8.21 -3.66
C ASP A 14 4.30 -8.41 -2.50
N GLY A 15 3.26 -7.58 -2.46
CA GLY A 15 2.25 -7.60 -1.42
C GLY A 15 0.88 -7.30 -1.97
N GLU A 16 -0.08 -7.13 -1.07
CA GLU A 16 -1.44 -6.73 -1.41
C GLU A 16 -1.88 -5.55 -0.57
N ILE A 17 -2.45 -4.53 -1.19
CA ILE A 17 -3.29 -3.57 -0.48
C ILE A 17 -4.61 -4.26 -0.12
N SER A 18 -4.90 -4.33 1.18
CA SER A 18 -6.16 -4.85 1.73
C SER A 18 -7.21 -3.75 1.89
N ASP A 19 -6.77 -2.52 2.19
CA ASP A 19 -7.61 -1.32 2.26
C ASP A 19 -6.79 -0.07 1.93
N ILE A 20 -7.42 0.97 1.39
CA ILE A 20 -6.78 2.22 0.98
C ILE A 20 -7.70 3.42 1.22
N SER A 21 -7.10 4.51 1.71
CA SER A 21 -7.73 5.81 1.88
C SER A 21 -6.88 6.90 1.21
N THR A 22 -7.28 8.16 1.33
CA THR A 22 -6.47 9.29 0.85
C THR A 22 -5.16 9.41 1.61
N GLU A 23 -5.14 9.06 2.90
CA GLU A 23 -4.00 9.29 3.79
C GLU A 23 -3.06 8.09 3.90
N GLY A 24 -3.50 6.90 3.48
CA GLY A 24 -2.71 5.70 3.67
C GLY A 24 -3.34 4.43 3.12
N CYS A 25 -2.68 3.31 3.39
CA CYS A 25 -3.22 2.00 3.07
C CYS A 25 -2.78 0.95 4.08
N CYS A 26 -3.54 -0.14 4.14
CA CYS A 26 -3.14 -1.37 4.80
C CYS A 26 -2.53 -2.32 3.77
N LEU A 27 -1.33 -2.81 4.05
CA LEU A 27 -0.61 -3.78 3.24
C LEU A 27 -0.61 -5.14 3.93
N ARG A 28 -0.96 -6.18 3.19
CA ARG A 28 -0.64 -7.57 3.51
C ARG A 28 0.67 -7.96 2.86
N MET A 29 1.58 -8.50 3.67
CA MET A 29 2.96 -8.78 3.30
C MET A 29 3.18 -10.27 3.14
N ARG A 30 4.00 -10.66 2.15
CA ARG A 30 4.25 -12.08 1.84
C ARG A 30 5.66 -12.56 2.22
N GLY A 31 6.68 -11.70 2.16
CA GLY A 31 8.08 -12.12 2.32
C GLY A 31 8.94 -11.26 3.24
N LEU A 32 8.81 -9.93 3.17
CA LEU A 32 9.55 -9.02 4.03
C LEU A 32 8.80 -8.77 5.33
N TYR A 33 9.54 -8.37 6.37
CA TYR A 33 8.98 -7.78 7.59
C TYR A 33 9.40 -6.31 7.63
N PHE A 34 8.45 -5.40 7.44
CA PHE A 34 8.70 -3.97 7.61
C PHE A 34 8.74 -3.66 9.10
N ARG A 35 9.46 -2.60 9.45
CA ARG A 35 9.47 -2.07 10.81
C ARG A 35 8.68 -0.78 10.83
N VAL A 36 8.06 -0.49 11.96
CA VAL A 36 7.48 0.83 12.21
C VAL A 36 8.57 1.90 12.01
N GLY A 37 8.24 2.97 11.32
CA GLY A 37 9.16 4.03 10.91
C GLY A 37 9.90 3.76 9.59
N SER A 38 9.82 2.55 9.02
CA SER A 38 10.42 2.27 7.71
C SER A 38 9.75 3.08 6.62
N ARG A 39 10.58 3.67 5.74
CA ARG A 39 10.13 4.30 4.49
C ARG A 39 10.06 3.30 3.36
N LEU A 40 9.00 3.38 2.59
CA LEU A 40 8.77 2.54 1.43
C LEU A 40 8.00 3.28 0.33
N ILE A 41 8.14 2.78 -0.90
CA ILE A 41 7.37 3.23 -2.06
C ILE A 41 6.45 2.09 -2.47
N ILE A 42 5.14 2.36 -2.48
CA ILE A 42 4.10 1.41 -2.88
C ILE A 42 3.76 1.66 -4.33
N ARG A 43 3.84 0.64 -5.17
CA ARG A 43 3.49 0.71 -6.59
C ARG A 43 2.35 -0.26 -6.91
N PRO A 44 1.10 0.19 -6.87
CA PRO A 44 0.00 -0.52 -7.51
C PRO A 44 0.24 -0.57 -9.01
N LYS A 45 -0.20 -1.66 -9.65
CA LYS A 45 -0.05 -1.82 -11.09
C LYS A 45 -0.82 -0.71 -11.83
N GLY A 46 -0.11 0.05 -12.66
CA GLY A 46 -0.71 1.12 -13.46
C GLY A 46 -0.81 2.48 -12.75
N LEU A 47 -0.29 2.61 -11.53
CA LEU A 47 -0.21 3.87 -10.81
C LEU A 47 1.24 4.28 -10.54
N GLU A 48 1.42 5.57 -10.28
CA GLU A 48 2.69 6.09 -9.78
C GLU A 48 3.02 5.54 -8.39
N GLY A 49 4.32 5.53 -8.07
CA GLY A 49 4.78 5.07 -6.77
C GLY A 49 4.41 6.06 -5.67
N MET A 50 3.68 5.58 -4.68
CA MET A 50 3.23 6.37 -3.52
C MET A 50 4.23 6.17 -2.38
N PRO A 51 5.01 7.20 -2.01
CA PRO A 51 5.92 7.13 -0.88
C PRO A 51 5.15 7.22 0.44
N GLY A 52 5.60 6.48 1.45
CA GLY A 52 5.00 6.50 2.77
C GLY A 52 5.85 5.87 3.87
N VAL A 53 5.33 5.95 5.08
CA VAL A 53 5.96 5.49 6.32
C VAL A 53 5.07 4.44 7.00
N VAL A 54 5.68 3.33 7.40
CA VAL A 54 4.98 2.30 8.20
C VAL A 54 4.69 2.86 9.59
N ARG A 55 3.41 2.90 9.98
CA ARG A 55 2.97 3.42 11.29
C ARG A 55 2.69 2.31 12.30
N TRP A 56 2.27 1.15 11.84
CA TRP A 56 2.04 0.00 12.68
C TRP A 56 2.26 -1.30 11.89
N VAL A 57 2.56 -2.38 12.60
CA VAL A 57 2.68 -3.74 12.05
C VAL A 57 1.93 -4.68 12.99
N SER A 58 1.10 -5.55 12.43
CA SER A 58 0.34 -6.57 13.17
C SER A 58 0.28 -7.84 12.32
N ALA A 59 0.93 -8.91 12.79
CA ALA A 59 1.09 -10.16 12.04
C ALA A 59 1.65 -9.93 10.61
N ASP A 60 0.87 -10.25 9.59
CA ASP A 60 1.19 -10.06 8.17
C ASP A 60 0.70 -8.72 7.60
N LEU A 61 0.13 -7.85 8.45
CA LEU A 61 -0.39 -6.54 8.06
C LEU A 61 0.53 -5.41 8.50
N ALA A 62 0.64 -4.38 7.65
CA ALA A 62 1.31 -3.13 7.95
C ALA A 62 0.46 -1.94 7.49
N GLY A 63 0.25 -1.00 8.40
CA GLY A 63 -0.36 0.28 8.07
C GLY A 63 0.68 1.26 7.60
N VAL A 64 0.45 1.86 6.43
CA VAL A 64 1.32 2.86 5.83
C VAL A 64 0.57 4.17 5.71
N GLU A 65 1.17 5.24 6.20
CA GLU A 65 0.73 6.61 5.95
C GLU A 65 1.51 7.17 4.76
N PHE A 66 0.82 7.80 3.82
CA PHE A 66 1.46 8.40 2.66
C PHE A 66 2.12 9.73 3.04
N ASP A 67 3.26 10.03 2.41
CA ASP A 67 3.93 11.33 2.63
C ASP A 67 3.07 12.50 2.12
N ARG A 68 2.14 12.24 1.19
CA ARG A 68 1.13 13.18 0.69
C ARG A 68 -0.20 12.47 0.47
N PRO A 69 -1.34 13.13 0.74
CA PRO A 69 -2.64 12.59 0.43
C PRO A 69 -2.79 12.24 -1.05
N ILE A 70 -3.44 11.11 -1.34
CA ILE A 70 -3.90 10.78 -2.68
C ILE A 70 -5.04 11.73 -3.06
N TYR A 71 -5.00 12.25 -4.28
CA TYR A 71 -6.10 13.04 -4.82
C TYR A 71 -7.36 12.17 -4.96
N GLY A 72 -8.48 12.60 -4.36
CA GLY A 72 -9.73 11.83 -4.28
C GLY A 72 -10.14 11.10 -5.57
N PRO A 73 -10.14 11.75 -6.75
CA PRO A 73 -10.45 11.10 -8.02
C PRO A 73 -9.54 9.91 -8.40
N VAL A 74 -8.29 9.90 -7.95
CA VAL A 74 -7.39 8.73 -8.12
C VAL A 74 -7.85 7.58 -7.24
N LEU A 75 -8.29 7.86 -6.01
CA LEU A 75 -8.86 6.86 -5.12
C LEU A 75 -10.17 6.30 -5.68
N ASP A 76 -11.04 7.15 -6.23
CA ASP A 76 -12.28 6.73 -6.89
C ASP A 76 -11.99 5.81 -8.08
N HIS A 77 -11.01 6.17 -8.91
CA HIS A 77 -10.58 5.34 -10.04
C HIS A 77 -9.99 3.99 -9.58
N LEU A 78 -9.20 3.99 -8.50
CA LEU A 78 -8.69 2.76 -7.88
C LEU A 78 -9.81 1.86 -7.39
N ALA A 79 -10.82 2.42 -6.73
CA ALA A 79 -11.99 1.68 -6.27
C ALA A 79 -12.75 1.07 -7.46
N LEU A 80 -12.96 1.81 -8.55
CA LEU A 80 -13.63 1.30 -9.75
C LEU A 80 -12.82 0.19 -10.46
N THR A 81 -11.50 0.32 -10.51
CA THR A 81 -10.62 -0.62 -11.24
C THR A 81 -10.34 -1.90 -10.44
N HIS A 82 -10.42 -1.83 -9.12
CA HIS A 82 -10.00 -2.90 -8.21
C HIS A 82 -11.06 -3.31 -7.19
N ALA A 83 -12.30 -2.83 -7.32
CA ALA A 83 -13.44 -3.39 -6.60
C ALA A 83 -13.51 -4.89 -6.90
N VAL A 84 -13.09 -5.68 -5.92
CA VAL A 84 -13.48 -7.09 -5.86
C VAL A 84 -14.99 -7.06 -5.62
N PRO A 85 -15.83 -7.71 -6.46
CA PRO A 85 -17.22 -7.88 -6.09
C PRO A 85 -17.22 -8.63 -4.77
N GLN A 86 -17.63 -7.95 -3.70
CA GLN A 86 -17.81 -8.55 -2.39
C GLN A 86 -18.92 -9.58 -2.58
N GLN A 87 -18.54 -10.86 -2.78
CA GLN A 87 -19.52 -11.93 -2.93
C GLN A 87 -20.31 -11.98 -1.62
N ALA A 88 -21.62 -11.76 -1.77
CA ALA A 88 -22.63 -11.83 -0.74
C ALA A 88 -22.72 -13.21 -0.08
#